data_AF-A0A3B8LJL1-F1
#
_entry.id   AF-A0A3B8LJL1-F1
#
_cell.length_a   1.000
_cell.length_b   1.000
_cell.length_c   1.000
_cell.angle_alpha   90.00
_cell.angle_beta   90.00
_cell.angle_gamma   90.00
#
_symmetry.space_group_name_H-M   'P 1'
#
loop_
_entity.id
_entity.type
_entity.pdbx_description
1 polymer ?
#
loop_
_entity_poly.entity_id
_entity_poly.type
_entity_poly.pdbx_seq_one_letter_code
_entity_poly.pdbx_strand_id
1 'polypeptide(L)'
;ITKTKEMLKRASLIEVTKKTFGEGRLLVQLTVKNKSGHKLPTGYPSRRVFIHFVVKDTQGKIWFESGKVLKNGHIVGVDADVDKARYEQHYDRITRPDQVQVYESVMANTQGEVTYTLLRAASYLKDNRLLPEGFDKQKAGKRIKVHGKALQDANFQGGSDVVTYDLRGFPKGQYKVDIALRYQSISYRSALDLFKQSGTSPYTKTFMALYMTSKQYVETLQSTSFEIGE
;
A
#
# COMPACT_ATOMS: atom_id res chain seq x y z
N ILE A 1 16.67 -13.13 -10.33
CA ILE A 1 15.58 -12.12 -10.18
C ILE A 1 14.22 -12.66 -10.67
N THR A 2 14.13 -13.31 -11.83
CA THR A 2 12.85 -13.82 -12.39
C THR A 2 12.03 -14.70 -11.44
N LYS A 3 12.64 -15.75 -10.86
CA LYS A 3 11.95 -16.64 -9.88
C LYS A 3 11.39 -15.89 -8.68
N THR A 4 12.09 -14.87 -8.20
CA THR A 4 11.62 -14.01 -7.09
C THR A 4 10.42 -13.18 -7.50
N LYS A 5 10.41 -12.63 -8.72
CA LYS A 5 9.26 -11.90 -9.27
C LYS A 5 8.04 -12.80 -9.44
N GLU A 6 8.24 -14.03 -9.91
CA GLU A 6 7.17 -15.04 -10.01
C GLU A 6 6.60 -15.41 -8.64
N MET A 7 7.46 -15.60 -7.63
CA MET A 7 7.02 -15.85 -6.26
C MET A 7 6.18 -14.69 -5.71
N LEU A 8 6.62 -13.44 -5.91
CA LEU A 8 5.86 -12.25 -5.51
C LEU A 8 4.49 -12.20 -6.19
N LYS A 9 4.40 -12.52 -7.49
CA LYS A 9 3.12 -12.54 -8.21
C LYS A 9 2.12 -13.58 -7.67
N ARG A 10 2.63 -14.67 -7.09
CA ARG A 10 1.80 -15.74 -6.50
C ARG A 10 1.38 -15.45 -5.06
N ALA A 11 2.01 -14.49 -4.38
CA ALA A 11 1.79 -14.20 -2.97
C ALA A 11 0.45 -13.52 -2.66
N SER A 12 -0.22 -12.97 -3.68
CA SER A 12 -1.46 -12.21 -3.52
C SER A 12 -2.38 -12.34 -4.72
N LEU A 13 -3.62 -11.92 -4.53
CA LEU A 13 -4.60 -11.71 -5.60
C LEU A 13 -5.32 -10.39 -5.37
N ILE A 14 -5.70 -9.71 -6.44
CA ILE A 14 -6.59 -8.54 -6.40
C ILE A 14 -7.71 -8.74 -7.42
N GLU A 15 -8.94 -8.64 -6.96
CA GLU A 15 -10.15 -8.93 -7.74
C GLU A 15 -11.13 -7.77 -7.65
N VAL A 16 -11.77 -7.43 -8.77
CA VAL A 16 -12.89 -6.49 -8.79
C VAL A 16 -14.16 -7.28 -8.51
N THR A 17 -14.75 -7.10 -7.34
CA THR A 17 -15.94 -7.85 -6.90
C THR A 17 -17.24 -7.10 -7.17
N LYS A 18 -17.19 -5.78 -7.23
CA LYS A 18 -18.30 -4.93 -7.64
C LYS A 18 -17.81 -3.74 -8.43
N LYS A 19 -18.54 -3.37 -9.49
CA LYS A 19 -18.32 -2.13 -10.22
C LYS A 19 -19.65 -1.58 -10.71
N THR A 20 -19.90 -0.29 -10.53
CA THR A 20 -21.05 0.41 -11.07
C THR A 20 -20.64 1.81 -11.49
N PHE A 21 -21.20 2.29 -12.59
CA PHE A 21 -21.04 3.66 -13.05
C PHE A 21 -22.39 4.20 -13.51
N GLY A 22 -22.70 5.42 -13.10
CA GLY A 22 -23.92 6.13 -13.45
C GLY A 22 -24.07 7.39 -12.61
N GLU A 23 -24.77 8.39 -13.15
CA GLU A 23 -24.98 9.69 -12.47
C GLU A 23 -23.66 10.35 -12.02
N GLY A 24 -22.60 10.13 -12.80
CA GLY A 24 -21.25 10.63 -12.52
C GLY A 24 -20.58 10.05 -11.27
N ARG A 25 -21.07 8.91 -10.76
CA ARG A 25 -20.48 8.16 -9.65
C ARG A 25 -19.91 6.83 -10.14
N LEU A 26 -18.61 6.63 -9.92
CA LEU A 26 -17.90 5.37 -10.13
C LEU A 26 -17.67 4.68 -8.78
N LEU A 27 -18.33 3.55 -8.56
CA LEU A 27 -18.16 2.71 -7.38
C LEU A 27 -17.46 1.42 -7.78
N VAL A 28 -16.33 1.11 -7.14
CA VAL A 28 -15.55 -0.10 -7.40
C VAL A 28 -15.16 -0.73 -6.06
N GLN A 29 -15.53 -1.99 -5.85
CA GLN A 29 -15.05 -2.77 -4.70
C GLN A 29 -13.96 -3.74 -5.16
N LEU A 30 -12.85 -3.69 -4.44
CA LEU A 30 -11.68 -4.54 -4.65
C LEU A 30 -11.54 -5.49 -3.48
N THR A 31 -11.40 -6.77 -3.76
CA THR A 31 -10.95 -7.74 -2.76
C THR A 31 -9.46 -8.00 -2.97
N VAL A 32 -8.67 -7.79 -1.93
CA VAL A 32 -7.23 -8.08 -1.91
C VAL A 32 -7.01 -9.30 -1.04
N LYS A 33 -6.48 -10.38 -1.61
CA LYS A 33 -6.22 -11.64 -0.89
C LYS A 33 -4.74 -11.87 -0.68
N ASN A 34 -4.40 -12.37 0.50
CA ASN A 34 -3.08 -12.89 0.80
C ASN A 34 -3.06 -14.41 0.58
N LYS A 35 -2.16 -14.88 -0.27
CA LYS A 35 -1.97 -16.30 -0.58
C LYS A 35 -0.76 -16.91 0.13
N SER A 36 -0.12 -16.15 1.02
CA SER A 36 0.99 -16.62 1.85
C SER A 36 0.52 -17.03 3.25
N GLY A 37 1.26 -17.93 3.90
CA GLY A 37 0.99 -18.39 5.27
C GLY A 37 1.42 -17.43 6.38
N HIS A 38 1.76 -16.18 6.05
CA HIS A 38 2.15 -15.14 6.99
C HIS A 38 1.55 -13.79 6.58
N LYS A 39 1.67 -12.74 7.40
CA LYS A 39 1.23 -11.39 6.99
C LYS A 39 1.92 -10.95 5.69
N LEU A 40 1.23 -10.24 4.80
CA LEU A 40 1.79 -9.71 3.56
C LEU A 40 1.78 -8.17 3.57
N PRO A 41 2.94 -7.50 3.41
CA PRO A 41 4.29 -8.07 3.32
C PRO A 41 4.88 -8.46 4.69
N THR A 42 5.56 -9.60 4.81
CA THR A 42 6.22 -10.01 6.07
C THR A 42 7.63 -9.44 6.21
N GLY A 43 8.22 -9.61 7.40
CA GLY A 43 9.62 -9.35 7.69
C GLY A 43 9.88 -7.92 8.16
N TYR A 44 11.01 -7.35 7.70
CA TYR A 44 11.50 -6.05 8.14
C TYR A 44 10.45 -4.93 7.91
N PRO A 45 10.16 -4.07 8.90
CA PRO A 45 9.05 -3.12 8.91
C PRO A 45 9.30 -1.87 8.04
N SER A 46 9.98 -2.04 6.90
CA SER A 46 10.05 -1.03 5.81
C SER A 46 9.26 -1.44 4.58
N ARG A 47 8.85 -2.71 4.50
CA ARG A 47 8.14 -3.25 3.35
C ARG A 47 6.70 -2.80 3.37
N ARG A 48 6.17 -2.42 2.22
CA ARG A 48 4.76 -2.09 2.06
C ARG A 48 4.18 -2.65 0.78
N VAL A 49 2.90 -2.99 0.83
CA VAL A 49 2.07 -3.30 -0.34
C VAL A 49 1.02 -2.21 -0.45
N PHE A 50 0.70 -1.75 -1.64
CA PHE A 50 -0.28 -0.69 -1.84
C PHE A 50 -1.05 -0.86 -3.14
N ILE A 51 -2.22 -0.23 -3.22
CA ILE A 51 -3.05 -0.23 -4.43
C ILE A 51 -2.72 1.02 -5.25
N HIS A 52 -2.37 0.82 -6.51
CA HIS A 52 -2.32 1.86 -7.54
C HIS A 52 -3.59 1.76 -8.39
N PHE A 53 -4.39 2.82 -8.39
CA PHE A 53 -5.71 2.85 -9.02
C PHE A 53 -5.79 4.04 -9.96
N VAL A 54 -6.07 3.79 -11.23
CA VAL A 54 -6.13 4.84 -12.26
C VAL A 54 -7.41 4.72 -13.06
N VAL A 55 -8.10 5.84 -13.26
CA VAL A 55 -9.26 5.95 -14.15
C VAL A 55 -8.89 6.88 -15.31
N LYS A 56 -9.10 6.41 -16.54
CA LYS A 56 -8.83 7.16 -17.77
C LYS A 56 -10.07 7.16 -18.65
N ASP A 57 -10.27 8.21 -19.41
CA ASP A 57 -11.25 8.19 -20.50
C ASP A 57 -10.66 7.55 -21.77
N THR A 58 -11.48 7.47 -22.82
CA THR A 58 -11.12 6.90 -24.13
C THR A 58 -9.99 7.65 -24.84
N GLN A 59 -9.71 8.91 -24.45
CA GLN A 59 -8.60 9.72 -24.97
C GLN A 59 -7.31 9.53 -24.14
N GLY A 60 -7.37 8.74 -23.07
CA GLY A 60 -6.25 8.49 -22.17
C GLY A 60 -6.04 9.57 -21.12
N LYS A 61 -6.94 10.57 -21.01
CA LYS A 61 -6.87 11.57 -19.95
C LYS A 61 -7.18 10.91 -18.61
N ILE A 62 -6.32 11.13 -17.63
CA ILE A 62 -6.48 10.62 -16.26
C ILE A 62 -7.51 11.48 -15.53
N TRP A 63 -8.61 10.87 -15.10
CA TRP A 63 -9.65 11.50 -14.29
C TRP A 63 -9.43 11.27 -12.79
N PHE A 64 -8.77 10.17 -12.43
CA PHE A 64 -8.41 9.84 -11.06
C PHE A 64 -7.14 8.99 -11.05
N GLU A 65 -6.21 9.27 -10.15
CA GLU A 65 -5.01 8.46 -9.91
C GLU A 65 -4.65 8.50 -8.43
N SER A 66 -4.61 7.34 -7.77
CA SER A 66 -4.16 7.16 -6.39
C SER A 66 -3.03 6.12 -6.35
N GLY A 67 -2.01 6.35 -5.52
CA GLY A 67 -0.85 5.47 -5.36
C GLY A 67 0.23 5.64 -6.45
N LYS A 68 0.30 6.80 -7.09
CA LYS A 68 1.32 7.10 -8.12
C LYS A 68 2.72 7.09 -7.52
N VAL A 69 3.64 6.37 -8.16
CA VAL A 69 5.04 6.28 -7.72
C VAL A 69 5.90 7.22 -8.55
N LEU A 70 6.67 8.08 -7.88
CA LEU A 70 7.64 8.98 -8.52
C LEU A 70 8.97 8.25 -8.78
N LYS A 71 9.84 8.90 -9.58
CA LYS A 71 11.14 8.35 -10.00
C LYS A 71 12.15 8.09 -8.87
N ASN A 72 11.84 8.45 -7.63
CA ASN A 72 12.65 8.24 -6.43
C ASN A 72 11.99 7.27 -5.41
N GLY A 73 10.88 6.63 -5.79
CA GLY A 73 10.12 5.71 -4.93
C GLY A 73 9.13 6.36 -3.98
N HIS A 74 8.99 7.69 -3.98
CA HIS A 74 7.93 8.41 -3.27
C HIS A 74 6.56 8.07 -3.86
N ILE A 75 5.58 7.75 -3.01
CA ILE A 75 4.20 7.49 -3.42
C ILE A 75 3.36 8.73 -3.13
N VAL A 76 2.82 9.35 -4.18
CA VAL A 76 1.95 10.52 -4.07
C VAL A 76 0.69 10.14 -3.29
N GLY A 77 0.34 10.99 -2.31
CA GLY A 77 -0.80 10.79 -1.40
C GLY A 77 -0.43 10.08 -0.11
N VAL A 78 0.70 9.37 -0.03
CA VAL A 78 1.10 8.68 1.21
C VAL A 78 1.67 9.68 2.22
N ASP A 79 0.97 9.87 3.34
CA ASP A 79 1.29 10.83 4.40
C ASP A 79 2.74 10.71 4.91
N ALA A 80 3.20 9.48 5.13
CA ALA A 80 4.57 9.17 5.59
C ALA A 80 5.65 9.67 4.63
N ASP A 81 5.35 9.68 3.32
CA ASP A 81 6.31 10.06 2.29
C ASP A 81 6.47 11.58 2.21
N VAL A 82 5.47 12.34 2.69
CA VAL A 82 5.50 13.81 2.82
C VAL A 82 6.07 14.23 4.17
N ASP A 83 5.52 13.72 5.27
CA ASP A 83 5.88 14.09 6.64
C ASP A 83 6.30 12.87 7.46
N LYS A 84 7.51 12.94 8.06
CA LYS A 84 8.06 11.87 8.90
C LYS A 84 7.28 11.64 10.19
N ALA A 85 6.49 12.61 10.64
CA ALA A 85 5.68 12.50 11.85
C ALA A 85 4.31 11.87 11.58
N ARG A 86 3.94 11.67 10.30
CA ARG A 86 2.66 11.13 9.88
C ARG A 86 2.81 9.73 9.29
N TYR A 87 1.67 9.07 9.12
CA TYR A 87 1.58 7.78 8.44
C TYR A 87 0.20 7.63 7.81
N GLU A 88 0.14 6.84 6.72
CA GLU A 88 -1.11 6.60 6.03
C GLU A 88 -2.01 5.70 6.87
N GLN A 89 -3.28 6.07 7.04
CA GLN A 89 -4.23 5.20 7.73
C GLN A 89 -4.62 3.98 6.87
N HIS A 90 -5.40 3.08 7.46
CA HIS A 90 -6.10 2.05 6.69
C HIS A 90 -7.44 2.61 6.20
N TYR A 91 -7.75 2.40 4.92
CA TYR A 91 -8.99 2.80 4.28
C TYR A 91 -9.82 1.58 3.92
N ASP A 92 -11.05 1.56 4.43
CA ASP A 92 -12.15 0.77 3.86
C ASP A 92 -12.70 1.46 2.60
N ARG A 93 -12.71 2.80 2.59
CA ARG A 93 -13.26 3.61 1.50
C ARG A 93 -12.34 4.73 1.06
N ILE A 94 -12.07 4.78 -0.24
CA ILE A 94 -11.28 5.81 -0.92
C ILE A 94 -12.20 6.67 -1.78
N THR A 95 -12.10 7.99 -1.60
CA THR A 95 -12.95 9.00 -2.28
C THR A 95 -12.13 10.09 -2.96
N ARG A 96 -10.83 10.17 -2.66
CA ARG A 96 -9.93 11.22 -3.16
C ARG A 96 -8.57 10.66 -3.60
N PRO A 97 -7.89 11.34 -4.54
CA PRO A 97 -6.58 10.90 -5.05
C PRO A 97 -5.47 10.82 -3.99
N ASP A 98 -5.56 11.64 -2.93
CA ASP A 98 -4.60 11.68 -1.83
C ASP A 98 -4.80 10.53 -0.83
N GLN A 99 -5.86 9.73 -0.94
CA GLN A 99 -6.10 8.56 -0.10
C GLN A 99 -5.53 7.31 -0.80
N VAL A 100 -4.54 6.67 -0.19
CA VAL A 100 -3.88 5.48 -0.75
C VAL A 100 -4.01 4.32 0.24
N GLN A 101 -4.56 3.18 -0.21
CA GLN A 101 -4.53 1.98 0.63
C GLN A 101 -3.13 1.40 0.66
N VAL A 102 -2.49 1.50 1.83
CA VAL A 102 -1.15 0.95 2.09
C VAL A 102 -1.21 -0.06 3.23
N TYR A 103 -0.80 -1.30 2.93
CA TYR A 103 -0.59 -2.40 3.85
C TYR A 103 0.86 -2.41 4.34
N GLU A 104 1.06 -1.97 5.58
CA GLU A 104 2.38 -1.79 6.18
C GLU A 104 2.31 -1.86 7.70
N SER A 105 3.48 -1.88 8.32
CA SER A 105 3.63 -1.65 9.76
C SER A 105 4.27 -0.29 10.01
N VAL A 106 3.72 0.48 10.94
CA VAL A 106 4.24 1.78 11.38
C VAL A 106 4.58 1.67 12.86
N MET A 107 5.83 1.95 13.19
CA MET A 107 6.37 1.79 14.55
C MET A 107 6.23 3.11 15.33
N ALA A 108 6.08 2.98 16.64
CA ALA A 108 6.24 4.07 17.60
C ALA A 108 7.51 3.87 18.44
N ASN A 109 8.15 4.97 18.82
CA ASN A 109 9.21 4.99 19.82
C ASN A 109 8.66 4.87 21.24
N THR A 110 9.54 4.97 22.25
CA THR A 110 9.15 4.90 23.67
C THR A 110 8.32 6.10 24.14
N GLN A 111 8.30 7.19 23.38
CA GLN A 111 7.45 8.37 23.59
C GLN A 111 6.10 8.27 22.86
N GLY A 112 5.85 7.18 22.12
CA GLY A 112 4.62 7.01 21.32
C GLY A 112 4.63 7.74 19.98
N GLU A 113 5.74 8.35 19.59
CA GLU A 113 5.88 9.09 18.34
C GLU A 113 6.25 8.15 17.18
N VAL A 114 5.83 8.49 15.96
CA VAL A 114 6.18 7.74 14.75
C VAL A 114 7.70 7.63 14.61
N THR A 115 8.20 6.41 14.38
CA THR A 115 9.60 6.18 14.08
C THR A 115 9.78 5.21 12.93
N TYR A 116 10.76 5.51 12.08
CA TYR A 116 11.21 4.63 11.00
C TYR A 116 12.59 4.02 11.29
N THR A 117 13.20 4.42 12.41
CA THR A 117 14.46 3.86 12.91
C THR A 117 14.16 2.58 13.67
N LEU A 118 14.54 1.42 13.11
CA LEU A 118 14.21 0.11 13.70
C LEU A 118 14.63 0.00 15.18
N LEU A 119 15.83 0.46 15.52
CA LEU A 119 16.36 0.37 16.88
C LEU A 119 15.65 1.28 17.89
N ARG A 120 14.77 2.19 17.44
CA ARG A 120 13.93 3.01 18.31
C ARG A 120 12.52 2.45 18.48
N ALA A 121 12.16 1.38 17.77
CA ALA A 121 10.82 0.82 17.81
C ALA A 121 10.50 0.18 19.16
N ALA A 122 9.42 0.62 19.79
CA ALA A 122 8.91 0.10 21.06
C ALA A 122 7.51 -0.53 20.91
N SER A 123 6.69 -0.02 19.97
CA SER A 123 5.35 -0.53 19.70
C SER A 123 4.93 -0.26 18.25
N TYR A 124 3.72 -0.69 17.86
CA TYR A 124 3.12 -0.37 16.56
C TYR A 124 1.94 0.60 16.73
N LEU A 125 1.94 1.67 15.93
CA LEU A 125 0.79 2.57 15.76
C LEU A 125 -0.21 1.99 14.74
N LYS A 126 0.32 1.34 13.70
CA LYS A 126 -0.42 0.66 12.65
C LYS A 126 0.29 -0.64 12.29
N ASP A 127 -0.48 -1.69 12.09
CA ASP A 127 -0.04 -2.93 11.44
C ASP A 127 -1.26 -3.56 10.78
N ASN A 128 -1.51 -3.13 9.55
CA ASN A 128 -2.59 -3.62 8.70
C ASN A 128 -2.06 -4.51 7.56
N ARG A 129 -0.86 -5.10 7.72
CA ARG A 129 -0.36 -6.04 6.71
C ARG A 129 -1.37 -7.17 6.54
N LEU A 130 -1.70 -7.49 5.29
CA LEU A 130 -2.76 -8.44 4.94
C LEU A 130 -2.56 -9.76 5.68
N LEU A 131 -3.59 -10.24 6.34
CA LEU A 131 -3.50 -11.41 7.21
C LEU A 131 -3.48 -12.71 6.37
N PRO A 132 -2.79 -13.77 6.81
CA PRO A 132 -2.92 -15.07 6.15
C PRO A 132 -4.32 -15.66 6.39
N GLU A 133 -4.72 -16.58 5.51
CA GLU A 133 -5.99 -17.31 5.65
C GLU A 133 -6.08 -18.01 7.02
N GLY A 134 -7.27 -17.98 7.63
CA GLY A 134 -7.53 -18.55 8.96
C GLY A 134 -7.05 -17.71 10.15
N PHE A 135 -6.42 -16.54 9.92
CA PHE A 135 -5.98 -15.67 11.01
C PHE A 135 -7.16 -14.96 11.71
N ASP A 136 -7.36 -15.26 12.98
CA ASP A 136 -8.32 -14.55 13.85
C ASP A 136 -7.64 -13.33 14.50
N LYS A 137 -7.96 -12.13 14.01
CA LYS A 137 -7.36 -10.89 14.51
C LYS A 137 -7.80 -10.49 15.92
N GLN A 138 -8.93 -11.00 16.40
CA GLN A 138 -9.44 -10.71 17.75
C GLN A 138 -8.74 -11.57 18.81
N LYS A 139 -8.31 -12.79 18.42
CA LYS A 139 -7.58 -13.71 19.31
C LYS A 139 -6.06 -13.64 19.17
N ALA A 140 -5.55 -12.82 18.24
CA ALA A 140 -4.14 -12.72 17.95
C ALA A 140 -3.32 -12.25 19.18
N GLY A 141 -2.22 -12.96 19.46
CA GLY A 141 -1.30 -12.60 20.54
C GLY A 141 -0.66 -11.22 20.36
N LYS A 142 -0.26 -10.58 21.46
CA LYS A 142 0.23 -9.19 21.49
C LYS A 142 1.33 -8.85 20.47
N ARG A 143 2.18 -9.82 20.11
CA ARG A 143 3.31 -9.62 19.18
C ARG A 143 2.93 -9.62 17.69
N ILE A 144 1.77 -10.18 17.35
CA ILE A 144 1.31 -10.36 15.96
C ILE A 144 -0.05 -9.74 15.69
N LYS A 145 -0.68 -9.10 16.69
CA LYS A 145 -2.00 -8.49 16.57
C LYS A 145 -2.04 -7.41 15.48
N VAL A 146 -3.24 -7.10 15.01
CA VAL A 146 -3.49 -5.97 14.11
C VAL A 146 -3.48 -4.68 14.93
N HIS A 147 -2.94 -3.61 14.36
CA HIS A 147 -2.90 -2.28 14.98
C HIS A 147 -3.51 -1.23 14.05
N GLY A 148 -4.12 -0.20 14.65
CA GLY A 148 -4.78 0.87 13.91
C GLY A 148 -6.19 0.48 13.43
N LYS A 149 -6.73 1.23 12.46
CA LYS A 149 -8.13 1.12 12.01
C LYS A 149 -8.50 -0.27 11.49
N ALA A 150 -7.56 -1.00 10.89
CA ALA A 150 -7.78 -2.35 10.38
C ALA A 150 -8.23 -3.37 11.46
N LEU A 151 -7.95 -3.11 12.75
CA LEU A 151 -8.42 -3.99 13.82
C LEU A 151 -9.96 -3.99 13.93
N GLN A 152 -10.58 -2.83 13.70
CA GLN A 152 -12.03 -2.64 13.82
C GLN A 152 -12.77 -2.74 12.49
N ASP A 153 -12.04 -2.87 11.38
CA ASP A 153 -12.64 -3.02 10.06
C ASP A 153 -13.27 -4.42 9.91
N ALA A 154 -14.57 -4.51 9.66
CA ALA A 154 -15.27 -5.79 9.55
C ALA A 154 -14.86 -6.61 8.32
N ASN A 155 -14.36 -5.99 7.25
CA ASN A 155 -14.01 -6.67 6.01
C ASN A 155 -12.49 -6.95 5.86
N PHE A 156 -11.67 -6.40 6.75
CA PHE A 156 -10.28 -6.80 6.93
C PHE A 156 -10.19 -8.08 7.79
N GLN A 157 -10.06 -9.24 7.17
CA GLN A 157 -10.13 -10.55 7.84
C GLN A 157 -8.94 -11.45 7.49
N GLY A 158 -8.87 -12.62 8.14
CA GLY A 158 -7.88 -13.64 7.82
C GLY A 158 -7.95 -14.03 6.34
N GLY A 159 -6.91 -13.70 5.57
CA GLY A 159 -6.79 -14.01 4.15
C GLY A 159 -7.17 -12.86 3.21
N SER A 160 -7.86 -11.81 3.66
CA SER A 160 -8.33 -10.77 2.74
C SER A 160 -8.65 -9.40 3.36
N ASP A 161 -8.70 -8.40 2.51
CA ASP A 161 -9.26 -7.06 2.76
C ASP A 161 -10.23 -6.68 1.63
N VAL A 162 -11.23 -5.83 1.92
CA VAL A 162 -12.10 -5.24 0.89
C VAL A 162 -11.97 -3.73 0.92
N VAL A 163 -11.61 -3.14 -0.21
CA VAL A 163 -11.44 -1.69 -0.35
C VAL A 163 -12.41 -1.15 -1.38
N THR A 164 -13.18 -0.14 -0.99
CA THR A 164 -14.18 0.50 -1.85
C THR A 164 -13.68 1.84 -2.37
N TYR A 165 -13.53 1.97 -3.68
CA TYR A 165 -13.37 3.26 -4.35
C TYR A 165 -14.76 3.81 -4.66
N ASP A 166 -15.11 4.96 -4.10
CA ASP A 166 -16.37 5.65 -4.34
C ASP A 166 -16.08 7.07 -4.82
N LEU A 167 -16.00 7.19 -6.14
CA LEU A 167 -15.51 8.37 -6.82
C LEU A 167 -16.68 9.08 -7.50
N ARG A 168 -16.66 10.41 -7.50
CA ARG A 168 -17.74 11.26 -8.01
C ARG A 168 -17.20 12.33 -8.95
N GLY A 169 -18.08 12.94 -9.74
CA GLY A 169 -17.75 14.05 -10.63
C GLY A 169 -17.27 13.63 -12.02
N PHE A 170 -17.61 12.40 -12.45
CA PHE A 170 -17.29 11.92 -13.79
C PHE A 170 -18.41 12.33 -14.76
N PRO A 171 -18.09 12.92 -15.92
CA PRO A 171 -19.07 13.06 -17.00
C PRO A 171 -19.56 11.71 -17.53
N LYS A 172 -20.73 11.70 -18.18
CA LYS A 172 -21.17 10.54 -18.96
C LYS A 172 -20.11 10.19 -20.01
N GLY A 173 -19.83 8.89 -20.16
CA GLY A 173 -18.81 8.42 -21.08
C GLY A 173 -18.32 7.03 -20.73
N GLN A 174 -17.27 6.60 -21.42
CA GLN A 174 -16.59 5.33 -21.18
C GLN A 174 -15.23 5.59 -20.53
N TYR A 175 -14.90 4.74 -19.57
CA TYR A 175 -13.68 4.83 -18.78
C TYR A 175 -13.00 3.47 -18.67
N LYS A 176 -11.67 3.51 -18.79
CA LYS A 176 -10.79 2.42 -18.43
C LYS A 176 -10.31 2.58 -17.01
N VAL A 177 -10.45 1.52 -16.22
CA VAL A 177 -9.92 1.44 -14.86
C VAL A 177 -8.75 0.48 -14.83
N ASP A 178 -7.55 0.99 -14.55
CA ASP A 178 -6.32 0.21 -14.36
C ASP A 178 -6.03 0.06 -12.86
N ILE A 179 -5.90 -1.17 -12.37
CA ILE A 179 -5.65 -1.47 -10.96
C ILE A 179 -4.40 -2.34 -10.84
N ALA A 180 -3.48 -1.96 -9.96
CA ALA A 180 -2.31 -2.74 -9.65
C ALA A 180 -2.05 -2.81 -8.15
N LEU A 181 -1.87 -4.02 -7.63
CA LEU A 181 -1.32 -4.24 -6.30
C LEU A 181 0.21 -4.24 -6.43
N ARG A 182 0.85 -3.26 -5.80
CA ARG A 182 2.30 -3.01 -5.91
C ARG A 182 3.00 -3.25 -4.58
N TYR A 183 4.27 -3.63 -4.67
CA TYR A 183 5.14 -3.90 -3.54
C TYR A 183 6.36 -2.99 -3.58
N GLN A 184 6.71 -2.44 -2.42
CA GLN A 184 7.94 -1.70 -2.19
C GLN A 184 8.73 -2.36 -1.07
N SER A 185 9.97 -2.78 -1.35
CA SER A 185 10.83 -3.47 -0.39
C SER A 185 11.29 -2.57 0.76
N ILE A 186 11.52 -1.29 0.45
CA ILE A 186 11.83 -0.25 1.41
C ILE A 186 11.01 0.99 1.07
N SER A 187 10.15 1.42 1.99
CA SER A 187 9.39 2.66 1.83
C SER A 187 10.33 3.84 1.62
N TYR A 188 9.86 4.85 0.89
CA TYR A 188 10.61 6.08 0.67
C TYR A 188 11.07 6.70 2.00
N ARG A 189 10.16 6.76 2.98
CA ARG A 189 10.47 7.28 4.31
C ARG A 189 11.51 6.45 5.06
N SER A 190 11.44 5.12 5.02
CA SER A 190 12.47 4.26 5.63
C SER A 190 13.84 4.45 4.99
N ALA A 191 13.90 4.65 3.67
CA ALA A 191 15.15 4.94 2.97
C ALA A 191 15.74 6.28 3.44
N LEU A 192 14.93 7.35 3.48
CA LEU A 192 15.37 8.65 3.99
C LEU A 192 15.84 8.61 5.45
N ASP A 193 15.21 7.78 6.29
CA ASP A 193 15.65 7.63 7.68
C ASP A 193 17.05 7.02 7.77
N LEU A 194 17.34 5.99 6.95
CA LEU A 194 18.67 5.39 6.86
C LEU A 194 19.73 6.38 6.35
N PHE A 195 19.37 7.26 5.40
CA PHE A 195 20.32 8.22 4.82
C PHE A 195 20.84 9.24 5.83
N LYS A 196 20.12 9.48 6.94
CA LYS A 196 20.64 10.35 8.02
C LYS A 196 21.97 9.86 8.60
N GLN A 197 22.27 8.57 8.47
CA GLN A 197 23.52 7.96 8.94
C GLN A 197 24.61 7.90 7.85
N SER A 198 24.37 8.40 6.63
CA SER A 198 25.33 8.28 5.52
C SER A 198 26.63 9.04 5.74
N GLY A 199 26.65 10.00 6.66
CA GLY A 199 27.87 10.71 7.08
C GLY A 199 28.73 9.93 8.08
N THR A 200 28.14 8.97 8.81
CA THR A 200 28.78 8.26 9.93
C THR A 200 28.95 6.77 9.67
N SER A 201 28.22 6.19 8.71
CA SER A 201 28.29 4.78 8.36
C SER A 201 28.54 4.57 6.85
N PRO A 202 29.67 3.95 6.45
CA PRO A 202 29.98 3.70 5.03
C PRO A 202 28.93 2.80 4.36
N TYR A 203 28.30 1.89 5.11
CA TYR A 203 27.25 1.01 4.59
C TYR A 203 25.99 1.78 4.19
N THR A 204 25.56 2.74 5.01
CA THR A 204 24.39 3.57 4.69
C THR A 204 24.67 4.55 3.55
N LYS A 205 25.92 5.03 3.42
CA LYS A 205 26.38 5.81 2.25
C LYS A 205 26.32 4.97 0.97
N THR A 206 26.84 3.75 0.99
CA THR A 206 26.76 2.83 -0.15
C THR A 206 25.31 2.50 -0.50
N PHE A 207 24.48 2.20 0.50
CA PHE A 207 23.06 1.94 0.28
C PHE A 207 22.33 3.14 -0.34
N MET A 208 22.61 4.37 0.12
CA MET A 208 22.05 5.59 -0.47
C MET A 208 22.42 5.72 -1.95
N ALA A 209 23.68 5.49 -2.32
CA ALA A 209 24.11 5.53 -3.72
C ALA A 209 23.38 4.47 -4.59
N LEU A 210 23.25 3.24 -4.07
CA LEU A 210 22.50 2.17 -4.75
C LEU A 210 21.00 2.51 -4.90
N TYR A 211 20.40 3.08 -3.86
CA TYR A 211 19.00 3.49 -3.89
C TYR A 211 18.77 4.58 -4.94
N MET A 212 19.57 5.65 -4.93
CA MET A 212 19.41 6.79 -5.84
C MET A 212 19.66 6.45 -7.31
N THR A 213 20.48 5.43 -7.58
CA THR A 213 20.76 4.94 -8.95
C THR A 213 19.81 3.84 -9.40
N SER A 214 18.89 3.40 -8.54
CA SER A 214 17.91 2.38 -8.89
C SER A 214 16.96 2.88 -9.97
N LYS A 215 16.70 2.01 -10.97
CA LYS A 215 15.69 2.24 -12.01
C LYS A 215 14.32 1.69 -11.62
N GLN A 216 14.23 0.95 -10.51
CA GLN A 216 13.01 0.27 -10.09
C GLN A 216 12.88 0.34 -8.56
N TYR A 217 11.85 1.05 -8.10
CA TYR A 217 11.54 1.18 -6.68
C TYR A 217 10.40 0.26 -6.23
N VAL A 218 9.57 -0.19 -7.18
CA VAL A 218 8.39 -1.02 -6.91
C VAL A 218 8.29 -2.20 -7.87
N GLU A 219 7.68 -3.28 -7.41
CA GLU A 219 7.30 -4.43 -8.23
C GLU A 219 5.77 -4.56 -8.25
N THR A 220 5.21 -4.98 -9.38
CA THR A 220 3.77 -5.32 -9.46
C THR A 220 3.57 -6.75 -9.00
N LEU A 221 2.77 -6.94 -7.95
CA LEU A 221 2.35 -8.26 -7.49
C LEU A 221 1.26 -8.80 -8.42
N GLN A 222 0.21 -8.02 -8.62
CA GLN A 222 -0.92 -8.37 -9.49
C GLN A 222 -1.50 -7.10 -10.11
N SER A 223 -2.16 -7.25 -11.25
CA SER A 223 -2.89 -6.16 -11.88
C SER A 223 -4.13 -6.70 -12.57
N THR A 224 -5.17 -5.86 -12.62
CA THR A 224 -6.40 -6.12 -13.37
C THR A 224 -6.89 -4.81 -13.97
N SER A 225 -7.68 -4.89 -15.02
CA SER A 225 -8.28 -3.73 -15.67
C SER A 225 -9.66 -4.07 -16.20
N PHE A 226 -10.52 -3.07 -16.30
CA PHE A 226 -11.81 -3.19 -16.96
C PHE A 226 -12.24 -1.87 -17.59
N GLU A 227 -13.10 -1.97 -18.59
CA GLU A 227 -13.84 -0.83 -19.15
C GLU A 227 -15.20 -0.74 -18.45
N ILE A 228 -15.69 0.49 -18.28
CA ILE A 228 -17.03 0.76 -17.75
C ILE A 228 -17.57 2.05 -18.37
N GLY A 229 -18.87 2.07 -18.70
CA GLY A 229 -19.54 3.25 -19.24
C GLY A 229 -20.97 3.32 -18.74
N GLU A 230 -21.56 4.50 -18.88
CA GLU A 230 -22.99 4.74 -18.64
C GLU A 230 -23.80 4.40 -19.89
#